data_AF-A0A1I6LN87-F1
#
_entry.id   AF-A0A1I6LN87-F1
#
_cell.length_a   1.000
_cell.length_b   1.000
_cell.length_c   1.000
_cell.angle_alpha   90.00
_cell.angle_beta   90.00
_cell.angle_gamma   90.00
#
_symmetry.space_group_name_H-M   'P 1'
#
loop_
_entity.id
_entity.type
_entity.pdbx_description
1 polymer ?
#
loop_
_entity_poly.entity_id
_entity_poly.type
_entity_poly.pdbx_seq_one_letter_code
_entity_poly.pdbx_strand_id
1 'polypeptide(L)'
;MTINEWWHDRPEERYWMIAPSRGIVGDALSAPKASPDRRFEWSHELVGCTEPGDTLFVWDRTLTMPGIAAWGRVLGPMGESTTARHGELMPHWRMPVSDTLRLASPITLTGLRRIGGDIVAIRDSIEASTEGPVYFPFIGAAESLVPAPAYLSKVPRDLVALLSSRFGFEFAL
;
A
#
# COMPACT_ATOMS: atom_id res chain seq x y z
N MET A 1 16.67 6.13 -4.75
CA MET A 1 16.03 7.26 -5.45
C MET A 1 15.51 8.22 -4.38
N THR A 2 15.16 9.47 -4.70
CA THR A 2 14.43 10.31 -3.73
C THR A 2 12.94 10.08 -3.93
N ILE A 3 12.22 9.70 -2.87
CA ILE A 3 10.76 9.54 -2.90
C ILE A 3 10.11 10.91 -3.04
N ASN A 4 9.10 11.01 -3.90
CA ASN A 4 8.23 12.18 -4.02
C ASN A 4 7.17 12.16 -2.91
N GLU A 5 7.51 12.71 -1.75
CA GLU A 5 6.65 12.74 -0.57
C GLU A 5 5.58 13.84 -0.68
N TRP A 6 4.72 13.79 -1.69
CA TRP A 6 3.64 14.77 -1.90
C TRP A 6 2.65 14.88 -0.72
N TRP A 7 2.69 13.92 0.19
CA TRP A 7 1.90 13.84 1.41
C TRP A 7 2.59 14.41 2.66
N HIS A 8 3.84 14.87 2.58
CA HIS A 8 4.66 15.23 3.75
C HIS A 8 3.95 16.21 4.71
N ASP A 9 3.33 17.26 4.16
CA ASP A 9 2.62 18.30 4.93
C ASP A 9 1.13 17.98 5.15
N ARG A 10 0.69 16.74 4.90
CA ARG A 10 -0.71 16.29 4.94
C ARG A 10 -0.89 15.19 5.98
N PRO A 11 -1.13 15.53 7.27
CA PRO A 11 -1.24 14.55 8.34
C PRO A 11 -2.40 13.56 8.18
N GLU A 12 -3.35 13.86 7.30
CA GLU A 12 -4.43 12.98 6.90
C GLU A 12 -4.04 11.92 5.87
N GLU A 13 -2.87 12.01 5.25
CA GLU A 13 -2.40 11.12 4.19
C GLU A 13 -1.61 9.93 4.76
N ARG A 14 -2.18 9.21 5.73
CA ARG A 14 -1.49 8.17 6.51
C ARG A 14 -1.95 6.75 6.20
N TYR A 15 -2.09 6.46 4.91
CA TYR A 15 -2.61 5.18 4.42
C TYR A 15 -1.70 4.55 3.36
N TRP A 16 -1.54 3.24 3.49
CA TRP A 16 -0.67 2.42 2.65
C TRP A 16 -1.36 1.13 2.26
N MET A 17 -0.97 0.54 1.13
CA MET A 17 -1.41 -0.79 0.74
C MET A 17 -0.21 -1.68 0.43
N ILE A 18 -0.20 -2.85 1.07
CA ILE A 18 0.75 -3.95 0.81
C ILE A 18 0.04 -5.09 0.10
N ALA A 19 0.75 -5.75 -0.83
CA ALA A 19 0.26 -6.94 -1.53
C ALA A 19 1.17 -8.14 -1.22
N PRO A 20 1.06 -8.77 -0.03
CA PRO A 20 1.91 -9.91 0.31
C PRO A 20 1.63 -11.11 -0.62
N SER A 21 2.63 -11.97 -0.79
CA SER A 21 2.51 -13.16 -1.65
C SER A 21 1.52 -14.19 -1.10
N ARG A 22 1.36 -14.26 0.23
CA ARG A 22 0.51 -15.22 0.94
C ARG A 22 -0.78 -14.62 1.52
N GLY A 23 -1.12 -13.38 1.18
CA GLY A 23 -2.32 -12.71 1.71
C GLY A 23 -2.23 -12.26 3.17
N ILE A 24 -1.11 -12.50 3.84
CA ILE A 24 -0.82 -12.09 5.22
C ILE A 24 0.51 -11.35 5.27
N VAL A 25 0.59 -10.30 6.11
CA VAL A 25 1.78 -9.42 6.19
C VAL A 25 2.86 -10.01 7.11
N GLY A 26 2.45 -10.63 8.22
CA GLY A 26 3.37 -11.03 9.30
C GLY A 26 3.48 -9.93 10.36
N ASP A 27 4.61 -9.88 11.04
CA ASP A 27 4.87 -8.99 12.19
C ASP A 27 5.50 -7.63 11.80
N ALA A 28 5.94 -7.48 10.56
CA ALA A 28 6.55 -6.26 10.06
C ALA A 28 6.43 -6.13 8.54
N LEU A 29 6.40 -4.88 8.05
CA LEU A 29 6.82 -4.60 6.68
C LEU A 29 8.33 -4.85 6.60
N SER A 30 8.76 -5.77 5.73
CA SER A 30 10.17 -6.03 5.48
C SER A 30 10.51 -5.90 4.00
N ALA A 31 11.42 -4.99 3.70
CA ALA A 31 11.84 -4.72 2.34
C ALA A 31 13.36 -4.51 2.27
N PRO A 32 14.04 -5.03 1.23
CA PRO A 32 15.46 -4.75 1.01
C PRO A 32 15.71 -3.25 0.84
N LYS A 33 16.77 -2.72 1.46
CA LYS A 33 17.20 -1.32 1.28
C LYS A 33 17.86 -1.08 -0.07
N ALA A 34 18.41 -2.13 -0.67
CA ALA A 34 18.97 -2.12 -2.01
C ALA A 34 18.39 -3.31 -2.77
N SER A 35 17.87 -3.05 -3.97
CA SER A 35 17.39 -4.12 -4.86
C SER A 35 18.33 -4.21 -6.06
N PRO A 36 18.83 -5.42 -6.43
CA PRO A 36 19.56 -5.59 -7.68
C PRO A 36 18.66 -5.36 -8.91
N ASP A 37 17.34 -5.50 -8.76
CA ASP A 37 16.35 -5.13 -9.76
C ASP A 37 15.74 -3.76 -9.42
N ARG A 38 16.12 -2.75 -10.22
CA ARG A 38 15.71 -1.35 -10.03
C ARG A 38 14.25 -1.06 -10.40
N ARG A 39 13.53 -1.99 -11.04
CA ARG A 39 12.20 -1.70 -11.61
C ARG A 39 11.12 -1.33 -10.60
N PHE A 40 11.26 -1.72 -9.32
CA PHE A 40 10.29 -1.42 -8.26
C PHE A 40 10.93 -1.01 -6.93
N GLU A 41 12.16 -0.50 -7.00
CA GLU A 41 12.94 -0.05 -5.82
C GLU A 41 12.16 0.97 -4.97
N TRP A 42 11.41 1.87 -5.62
CA TRP A 42 10.55 2.84 -4.95
C TRP A 42 9.56 2.20 -3.97
N SER A 43 8.98 1.03 -4.30
CA SER A 43 7.97 0.39 -3.45
C SER A 43 8.55 -0.19 -2.17
N HIS A 44 9.87 -0.46 -2.14
CA HIS A 44 10.61 -0.82 -0.94
C HIS A 44 11.03 0.41 -0.15
N GLU A 45 11.47 1.46 -0.83
CA GLU A 45 11.82 2.75 -0.22
C GLU A 45 10.63 3.36 0.54
N LEU A 46 9.39 3.18 0.06
CA LEU A 46 8.18 3.64 0.75
C LEU A 46 8.00 3.05 2.16
N VAL A 47 8.63 1.91 2.49
CA VAL A 47 8.62 1.40 3.88
C VAL A 47 9.25 2.41 4.83
N GLY A 48 10.30 3.11 4.39
CA GLY A 48 10.97 4.16 5.15
C GLY A 48 10.13 5.43 5.35
N CYS A 49 9.06 5.61 4.58
CA CYS A 49 8.13 6.73 4.69
C CYS A 49 6.93 6.45 5.60
N THR A 50 6.84 5.23 6.14
CA THR A 50 5.74 4.87 7.05
C THR A 50 6.03 5.35 8.47
N GLU A 51 4.98 5.74 9.19
CA GLU A 51 5.06 6.25 10.56
C GLU A 51 4.16 5.47 11.53
N PRO A 52 4.54 5.36 12.83
CA PRO A 52 3.67 4.81 13.86
C PRO A 52 2.26 5.43 13.86
N GLY A 53 1.24 4.60 13.76
CA GLY A 53 -0.16 5.01 13.67
C GLY A 53 -0.75 4.96 12.26
N ASP A 54 0.07 4.85 11.22
CA ASP A 54 -0.41 4.73 9.84
C ASP A 54 -1.29 3.49 9.66
N THR A 55 -2.26 3.59 8.74
CA THR A 55 -3.14 2.48 8.37
C THR A 55 -2.54 1.70 7.22
N LEU A 56 -2.51 0.37 7.35
CA LEU A 56 -1.99 -0.54 6.34
C LEU A 56 -3.11 -1.45 5.81
N PHE A 57 -3.44 -1.32 4.53
CA PHE A 57 -4.35 -2.19 3.80
C PHE A 57 -3.62 -3.41 3.25
N VAL A 58 -4.28 -4.57 3.31
CA VAL A 58 -3.74 -5.82 2.80
C VAL A 58 -4.52 -6.25 1.57
N TRP A 59 -3.85 -6.19 0.41
CA TRP A 59 -4.31 -6.82 -0.82
C TRP A 59 -4.05 -8.33 -0.76
N ASP A 60 -5.11 -9.12 -0.72
CA ASP A 60 -5.05 -10.57 -0.67
C ASP A 60 -5.27 -11.16 -2.07
N ARG A 61 -4.18 -11.62 -2.68
CA ARG A 61 -4.17 -12.28 -3.98
C ARG A 61 -4.60 -13.76 -3.93
N THR A 62 -4.74 -14.33 -2.73
CA THR A 62 -5.03 -15.76 -2.52
C THR A 62 -6.53 -16.06 -2.49
N LEU A 63 -7.36 -15.02 -2.36
CA LEU A 63 -8.81 -15.14 -2.43
C LEU A 63 -9.26 -15.58 -3.83
N THR A 64 -10.39 -16.30 -3.90
CA THR A 64 -11.07 -16.63 -5.17
C THR A 64 -11.34 -15.38 -6.00
N MET A 65 -11.68 -14.27 -5.35
CA MET A 65 -11.70 -12.94 -5.95
C MET A 65 -10.70 -12.05 -5.21
N PRO A 66 -9.52 -11.77 -5.80
CA PRO A 66 -8.51 -10.91 -5.19
C PRO A 66 -9.07 -9.55 -4.81
N GLY A 67 -8.57 -8.96 -3.72
CA GLY A 67 -9.11 -7.72 -3.20
C GLY A 67 -8.41 -7.24 -1.92
N ILE A 68 -8.84 -6.09 -1.42
CA ILE A 68 -8.46 -5.64 -0.07
C ILE A 68 -9.26 -6.47 0.93
N ALA A 69 -8.58 -7.24 1.77
CA ALA A 69 -9.22 -8.24 2.63
C ALA A 69 -8.95 -8.03 4.12
N ALA A 70 -7.98 -7.20 4.47
CA ALA A 70 -7.64 -6.90 5.85
C ALA A 70 -7.04 -5.50 5.96
N TRP A 71 -6.95 -5.02 7.19
CA TRP A 71 -6.21 -3.81 7.53
C TRP A 71 -5.49 -3.98 8.86
N GLY A 72 -4.49 -3.14 9.14
CA GLY A 72 -3.76 -3.10 10.39
C GLY A 72 -3.13 -1.72 10.60
N ARG A 73 -2.23 -1.62 11.59
CA ARG A 73 -1.51 -0.39 11.91
C ARG A 73 -0.01 -0.59 11.84
N VAL A 74 0.68 0.46 11.39
CA VAL A 74 2.13 0.58 11.58
C VAL A 74 2.38 0.93 13.04
N LEU A 75 3.29 0.21 13.69
CA LEU A 75 3.58 0.37 15.12
C LEU A 75 4.90 1.10 15.35
N GLY A 76 5.93 0.79 14.56
CA GLY A 76 7.28 1.28 14.80
C GLY A 76 7.87 0.89 16.16
N PRO A 77 9.04 1.45 16.52
CA PRO A 77 9.90 2.26 15.65
C PRO A 77 10.47 1.43 14.49
N MET A 78 10.92 2.11 13.43
CA MET A 78 11.61 1.45 12.32
C MET A 78 12.93 0.84 12.81
N GLY A 79 13.13 -0.43 12.50
CA GLY A 79 14.38 -1.14 12.71
C GLY A 79 15.03 -1.58 11.41
N GLU A 80 16.18 -2.22 11.57
CA GLU A 80 16.95 -2.82 10.48
C GLU A 80 17.15 -4.30 10.76
N SER A 81 17.20 -5.09 9.69
CA SER A 81 17.56 -6.51 9.77
C SER A 81 18.42 -6.89 8.58
N THR A 82 19.14 -7.99 8.68
CA THR A 82 19.95 -8.50 7.58
C THR A 82 19.44 -9.88 7.22
N THR A 83 19.14 -10.10 5.94
CA THR A 83 18.71 -11.42 5.44
C THR A 83 19.67 -11.92 4.39
N ALA A 84 20.00 -13.21 4.44
CA ALA A 84 20.81 -13.85 3.42
C ALA A 84 19.94 -14.23 2.21
N ARG A 85 20.25 -13.68 1.04
CA ARG A 85 19.61 -14.04 -0.23
C ARG A 85 20.68 -14.38 -1.25
N HIS A 86 20.58 -15.57 -1.87
CA HIS A 86 21.60 -16.08 -2.80
C HIS A 86 23.05 -16.05 -2.24
N GLY A 87 23.22 -16.17 -0.92
CA GLY A 87 24.53 -16.13 -0.26
C GLY A 87 25.02 -14.72 0.10
N GLU A 88 24.31 -13.67 -0.30
CA GLU A 88 24.64 -12.29 0.04
C GLU A 88 23.79 -11.79 1.22
N LEU A 89 24.45 -11.10 2.16
CA LEU A 89 23.79 -10.42 3.26
C LEU A 89 23.21 -9.10 2.76
N MET A 90 21.88 -9.01 2.73
CA MET A 90 21.17 -7.82 2.29
C MET A 90 20.53 -7.09 3.47
N PRO A 91 20.78 -5.79 3.66
CA PRO A 91 20.11 -4.99 4.66
C PRO A 91 18.64 -4.77 4.27
N HIS A 92 17.76 -4.87 5.24
CA HIS A 92 16.32 -4.72 5.11
C HIS A 92 15.81 -3.66 6.08
N TRP A 93 14.88 -2.83 5.61
CA TRP A 93 13.95 -2.14 6.48
C TRP A 93 13.09 -3.17 7.22
N ARG A 94 12.82 -2.93 8.50
CA ARG A 94 11.86 -3.69 9.29
C ARG A 94 10.99 -2.72 10.07
N MET A 95 9.80 -2.45 9.55
CA MET A 95 8.81 -1.61 10.23
C MET A 95 7.75 -2.50 10.90
N PRO A 96 7.72 -2.59 12.25
CA PRO A 96 6.71 -3.36 12.96
C PRO A 96 5.28 -2.96 12.60
N VAL A 97 4.41 -3.96 12.44
CA VAL A 97 2.97 -3.76 12.20
C VAL A 97 2.15 -4.56 13.20
N SER A 98 0.92 -4.13 13.44
CA SER A 98 -0.04 -4.90 14.25
C SER A 98 -0.46 -6.18 13.55
N ASP A 99 -1.11 -7.07 14.30
CA ASP A 99 -1.98 -8.07 13.70
C ASP A 99 -2.99 -7.41 12.77
N THR A 100 -3.34 -8.09 11.68
CA THR A 100 -4.29 -7.57 10.70
C THR A 100 -5.70 -8.09 10.99
N LEU A 101 -6.66 -7.17 10.95
CA LEU A 101 -8.07 -7.45 11.11
C LEU A 101 -8.69 -7.69 9.74
N ARG A 102 -9.31 -8.85 9.56
CA ARG A 102 -10.04 -9.18 8.33
C ARG A 102 -11.26 -8.27 8.19
N LEU A 103 -11.51 -7.81 6.97
CA LEU A 103 -12.78 -7.17 6.63
C LEU A 103 -13.88 -8.22 6.63
N ALA A 104 -15.07 -7.87 7.14
CA ALA A 104 -16.23 -8.75 7.11
C ALA A 104 -16.58 -9.17 5.66
N SER A 105 -16.39 -8.23 4.72
CA SER A 105 -16.52 -8.45 3.28
C SER A 105 -15.29 -7.86 2.58
N PRO A 106 -14.47 -8.67 1.89
CA PRO A 106 -13.36 -8.15 1.10
C PRO A 106 -13.82 -7.18 0.00
N ILE A 107 -13.05 -6.11 -0.22
CA ILE A 107 -13.24 -5.19 -1.34
C ILE A 107 -12.57 -5.82 -2.56
N THR A 108 -13.34 -6.62 -3.29
CA THR A 108 -12.83 -7.37 -4.44
C THR A 108 -12.44 -6.47 -5.62
N LEU A 109 -11.53 -6.96 -6.47
CA LEU A 109 -11.16 -6.29 -7.72
C LEU A 109 -12.37 -6.02 -8.62
N THR A 110 -13.32 -6.96 -8.67
CA THR A 110 -14.59 -6.77 -9.39
C THR A 110 -15.39 -5.62 -8.79
N GLY A 111 -15.43 -5.51 -7.45
CA GLY A 111 -16.04 -4.37 -6.76
C GLY A 111 -15.35 -3.05 -7.08
N LEU A 112 -14.02 -3.01 -7.06
CA LEU A 112 -13.23 -1.82 -7.40
C LEU A 112 -13.47 -1.37 -8.84
N ARG A 113 -13.53 -2.28 -9.81
CA ARG A 113 -13.81 -1.95 -11.22
C ARG A 113 -15.18 -1.30 -11.43
N ARG A 114 -16.20 -1.67 -10.65
CA ARG A 114 -17.54 -1.02 -10.71
C ARG A 114 -17.50 0.46 -10.33
N ILE A 115 -16.54 0.87 -9.50
CA ILE A 115 -16.31 2.28 -9.15
C ILE A 115 -15.01 2.80 -9.77
N GLY A 116 -14.50 2.12 -10.81
CA GLY A 116 -13.19 2.38 -11.38
C GLY A 116 -13.03 3.80 -11.93
N GLY A 117 -14.12 4.40 -12.43
CA GLY A 117 -14.13 5.79 -12.88
C GLY A 117 -13.80 6.77 -11.75
N ASP A 118 -14.41 6.59 -10.58
CA ASP A 118 -14.15 7.43 -9.40
C ASP A 118 -12.70 7.24 -8.90
N ILE A 119 -12.20 6.00 -8.90
CA ILE A 119 -10.81 5.68 -8.49
C ILE A 119 -9.80 6.36 -9.43
N VAL A 120 -10.04 6.27 -10.74
CA VAL A 120 -9.19 6.90 -11.76
C VAL A 120 -9.23 8.42 -11.63
N ALA A 121 -10.39 9.01 -11.41
CA ALA A 121 -10.52 10.45 -11.22
C ALA A 121 -9.71 10.95 -10.01
N ILE A 122 -9.69 10.21 -8.89
CA ILE A 122 -8.86 10.54 -7.72
C ILE A 122 -7.37 10.48 -8.09
N ARG A 123 -6.92 9.43 -8.76
CA ARG A 123 -5.53 9.31 -9.22
C ARG A 123 -5.15 10.51 -10.09
N ASP A 124 -5.93 10.76 -11.13
CA ASP A 124 -5.65 11.79 -12.13
C ASP A 124 -5.64 13.20 -11.49
N SER A 125 -6.51 13.45 -10.50
CA SER A 125 -6.51 14.70 -9.72
C SER A 125 -5.23 14.90 -8.91
N ILE A 126 -4.70 13.85 -8.28
CA ILE A 126 -3.46 13.94 -7.49
C ILE A 126 -2.28 14.13 -8.43
N GLU A 127 -2.22 13.37 -9.52
CA GLU A 127 -1.20 13.50 -10.57
C GLU A 127 -1.17 14.90 -11.17
N ALA A 128 -2.34 15.52 -11.41
CA ALA A 128 -2.42 16.90 -11.90
C ALA A 128 -1.91 17.96 -10.91
N SER A 129 -1.92 17.65 -9.60
CA SER A 129 -1.52 18.56 -8.53
C SER A 129 -0.12 18.30 -7.97
N THR A 130 0.56 17.27 -8.46
CA THR A 130 1.82 16.78 -7.91
C THR A 130 2.88 16.68 -9.00
N GLU A 131 4.06 17.26 -8.75
CA GLU A 131 5.21 17.02 -9.61
C GLU A 131 5.84 15.68 -9.26
N GLY A 132 5.74 14.69 -10.16
CA GLY A 132 6.38 13.39 -10.02
C GLY A 132 5.44 12.23 -9.65
N PRO A 133 5.98 11.06 -9.30
CA PRO A 133 5.18 9.86 -9.05
C PRO A 133 4.28 10.01 -7.83
N VAL A 134 3.05 9.52 -7.94
CA VAL A 134 2.07 9.53 -6.83
C VAL A 134 2.00 8.19 -6.07
N TYR A 135 2.66 7.16 -6.59
CA TYR A 135 2.72 5.80 -6.02
C TYR A 135 1.36 5.14 -5.74
N PHE A 136 0.37 5.46 -6.59
CA PHE A 136 -1.02 5.03 -6.45
C PHE A 136 -1.17 3.50 -6.44
N PRO A 137 -2.13 2.92 -5.67
CA PRO A 137 -2.21 1.47 -5.45
C PRO A 137 -2.75 0.69 -6.64
N PHE A 138 -3.32 1.37 -7.64
CA PHE A 138 -3.95 0.76 -8.80
C PHE A 138 -3.48 1.40 -10.11
N ILE A 139 -3.41 0.61 -11.17
CA ILE A 139 -3.04 1.05 -12.52
C ILE A 139 -4.10 0.63 -13.53
N GLY A 140 -4.06 1.24 -14.71
CA GLY A 140 -5.01 0.98 -15.79
C GLY A 140 -6.16 1.98 -15.85
N ALA A 141 -7.13 1.70 -16.73
CA ALA A 141 -8.37 2.46 -16.86
C ALA A 141 -9.46 1.87 -15.94
N ALA A 142 -10.61 2.54 -15.84
CA ALA A 142 -11.71 2.13 -14.96
C ALA A 142 -12.07 0.64 -15.06
N GLU A 143 -12.27 0.14 -16.30
CA GLU A 143 -12.67 -1.25 -16.57
C GLU A 143 -11.51 -2.25 -16.48
N SER A 144 -10.27 -1.78 -16.65
CA SER A 144 -9.06 -2.60 -16.68
C SER A 144 -8.21 -2.45 -15.43
N LEU A 145 -8.77 -1.85 -14.36
CA LEU A 145 -8.08 -1.57 -13.12
C LEU A 145 -7.44 -2.86 -12.58
N VAL A 146 -6.18 -2.78 -12.15
CA VAL A 146 -5.43 -3.84 -11.48
C VAL A 146 -4.56 -3.24 -10.37
N PRO A 147 -4.20 -3.99 -9.32
CA PRO A 147 -3.23 -3.52 -8.34
C PRO A 147 -1.89 -3.19 -9.01
N ALA A 148 -1.24 -2.12 -8.57
CA ALA A 148 0.11 -1.81 -8.97
C ALA A 148 1.05 -2.97 -8.58
N PRO A 149 2.02 -3.35 -9.44
CA PRO A 149 2.99 -4.40 -9.13
C PRO A 149 4.05 -3.90 -8.14
N ALA A 150 3.62 -3.49 -6.96
CA ALA A 150 4.42 -2.84 -5.92
C ALA A 150 4.39 -3.66 -4.62
N TYR A 151 5.48 -3.63 -3.87
CA TYR A 151 5.49 -4.17 -2.51
C TYR A 151 4.60 -3.35 -1.58
N LEU A 152 4.85 -2.05 -1.52
CA LEU A 152 4.05 -1.06 -0.81
C LEU A 152 3.64 0.06 -1.77
N SER A 153 2.45 0.63 -1.58
CA SER A 153 1.92 1.75 -2.37
C SER A 153 1.22 2.75 -1.47
N LYS A 154 1.21 4.02 -1.89
CA LYS A 154 0.56 5.11 -1.16
C LYS A 154 -0.93 5.11 -1.48
N VAL A 155 -1.79 5.02 -0.47
CA VAL A 155 -3.25 5.11 -0.64
C VAL A 155 -3.67 6.54 -0.28
N PRO A 156 -4.23 7.33 -1.22
CA PRO A 156 -4.68 8.68 -0.91
C PRO A 156 -5.88 8.69 0.03
N ARG A 157 -6.00 9.72 0.88
CA ARG A 157 -7.16 9.88 1.78
C ARG A 157 -8.49 9.80 1.02
N ASP A 158 -8.59 10.46 -0.13
CA ASP A 158 -9.83 10.50 -0.90
C ASP A 158 -10.22 9.10 -1.44
N LEU A 159 -9.23 8.26 -1.75
CA LEU A 159 -9.48 6.87 -2.10
C LEU A 159 -10.02 6.10 -0.88
N VAL A 160 -9.46 6.32 0.31
CA VAL A 160 -9.96 5.72 1.54
C VAL A 160 -11.41 6.13 1.83
N ALA A 161 -11.73 7.42 1.67
CA ALA A 161 -13.08 7.95 1.84
C ALA A 161 -14.07 7.35 0.82
N LEU A 162 -13.67 7.26 -0.45
CA LEU A 162 -14.46 6.62 -1.50
C LEU A 162 -14.77 5.16 -1.14
N LEU A 163 -13.74 4.39 -0.79
CA LEU A 163 -13.91 2.97 -0.49
C LEU A 163 -14.79 2.77 0.77
N SER A 164 -14.62 3.60 1.80
CA SER A 164 -15.46 3.58 3.01
C SER A 164 -16.93 3.83 2.66
N SER A 165 -17.21 4.87 1.87
CA SER A 165 -18.56 5.21 1.40
C SER A 165 -19.22 4.09 0.57
N ARG A 166 -18.45 3.40 -0.28
CA ARG A 166 -18.98 2.38 -1.21
C ARG A 166 -19.08 0.98 -0.62
N PHE A 167 -18.22 0.63 0.34
CA PHE A 167 -18.12 -0.73 0.88
C PHE A 167 -18.37 -0.81 2.40
N GLY A 168 -18.70 0.30 3.05
CA GLY A 168 -19.25 0.31 4.41
C GLY A 168 -18.26 -0.12 5.50
N PHE A 169 -16.99 0.25 5.36
CA PHE A 169 -16.01 0.07 6.44
C PHE A 169 -15.68 1.41 7.09
N GLU A 170 -15.75 1.47 8.41
CA GLU A 170 -15.25 2.59 9.20
C GLU A 170 -13.87 2.22 9.74
N PHE A 171 -12.87 3.06 9.48
CA PHE A 171 -11.66 3.03 10.30
C PHE A 171 -11.97 3.79 11.57
N ALA A 172 -11.53 3.26 12.71
CA ALA A 172 -11.30 4.12 13.86
C ALA A 172 -10.21 5.12 13.46
N LEU A 173 -10.60 6.28 12.92
CA LEU A 173 -9.72 7.39 12.59
C LEU A 173 -9.06 7.91 13.87
#